data_AF-A0A6A6XUF4-F1
#
_entry.id   AF-A0A6A6XUF4-F1
#
_cell.length_a   1.000
_cell.length_b   1.000
_cell.length_c   1.000
_cell.angle_alpha   90.00
_cell.angle_beta   90.00
_cell.angle_gamma   90.00
#
_symmetry.space_group_name_H-M   'P 1'
#
loop_
_entity.id
_entity.type
_entity.pdbx_description
1 polymer ?
#
loop_
_entity_poly.entity_id
_entity_poly.type
_entity_poly.pdbx_seq_one_letter_code
_entity_poly.pdbx_strand_id
1 'polypeptide(L)'
;LHTHATSHSLFSTPSWFRVIDALGIPSSGLRVPLTLATTPALVDAGIPQMAIKLLPFVPTLLVKLGSAGVLVVRRLAPDAPELHADAERRHVLSRNANGDGGALVDGLYVRLFATERVLGGEEVVSVNGIGDTFAGVLAAGLVAGRGLEDAVALAQRAAGLSLKSVEAVSSEVGGLRGLVQG
;
A
#
# COMPACT_ATOMS: atom_id res chain seq x y z
N LEU A 1 6.93 -10.69 7.14
CA LEU A 1 7.28 -10.99 5.73
C LEU A 1 8.73 -10.62 5.38
N HIS A 2 9.13 -9.34 5.43
CA HIS A 2 10.51 -8.92 5.06
C HIS A 2 11.61 -9.69 5.81
N THR A 3 11.53 -9.82 7.15
CA THR A 3 12.50 -10.59 7.95
C THR A 3 12.64 -12.04 7.51
N HIS A 4 11.53 -12.69 7.16
CA HIS A 4 11.53 -14.06 6.66
C HIS A 4 12.22 -14.16 5.30
N ALA A 5 11.95 -13.24 4.39
CA ALA A 5 12.62 -13.19 3.09
C ALA A 5 14.14 -12.92 3.23
N THR A 6 14.54 -12.07 4.17
CA THR A 6 15.96 -11.86 4.52
C THR A 6 16.60 -13.14 5.06
N SER A 7 15.96 -13.80 6.04
CA SER A 7 16.55 -14.98 6.70
C SER A 7 16.70 -16.18 5.77
N HIS A 8 15.97 -16.20 4.65
CA HIS A 8 16.05 -17.24 3.62
C HIS A 8 16.80 -16.78 2.36
N SER A 9 17.51 -15.65 2.41
CA SER A 9 18.32 -15.12 1.30
C SER A 9 17.54 -14.92 -0.01
N LEU A 10 16.23 -14.67 0.07
CA LEU A 10 15.38 -14.53 -1.12
C LEU A 10 15.73 -13.29 -1.96
N PHE A 11 16.33 -12.28 -1.32
CA PHE A 11 16.78 -11.03 -1.95
C PHE A 11 18.11 -11.15 -2.71
N SER A 12 18.68 -12.35 -2.82
CA SER A 12 19.97 -12.58 -3.47
C SER A 12 19.85 -13.42 -4.75
N THR A 13 18.64 -13.51 -5.32
CA THR A 13 18.36 -14.33 -6.51
C THR A 13 18.40 -13.48 -7.79
N PRO A 14 18.85 -14.03 -8.94
CA PRO A 14 18.85 -13.29 -10.21
C PRO A 14 17.46 -12.79 -10.64
N SER A 15 16.40 -13.55 -10.33
CA SER A 15 15.02 -13.14 -10.61
C SER A 15 14.59 -11.94 -9.76
N TRP A 16 15.06 -11.84 -8.52
CA TRP A 16 14.83 -10.69 -7.67
C TRP A 16 15.51 -9.44 -8.22
N PHE A 17 16.81 -9.53 -8.55
CA PHE A 17 17.57 -8.41 -9.14
C PHE A 17 16.92 -7.91 -10.43
N ARG A 18 16.52 -8.81 -11.34
CA ARG A 18 15.83 -8.44 -12.58
C ARG A 18 14.63 -7.53 -12.36
N VAL A 19 13.79 -7.84 -11.35
CA VAL A 19 12.60 -7.03 -11.07
C VAL A 19 12.98 -5.70 -10.42
N ILE A 20 13.95 -5.70 -9.51
CA ILE A 20 14.41 -4.47 -8.83
C ILE A 20 15.06 -3.50 -9.81
N ASP A 21 15.90 -4.00 -10.71
CA ASP A 21 16.55 -3.19 -11.75
C ASP A 21 15.49 -2.60 -12.71
N ALA A 22 14.46 -3.38 -13.05
CA ALA A 22 13.34 -2.93 -13.87
C ALA A 22 12.44 -1.88 -13.19
N LEU A 23 12.54 -1.65 -11.87
CA LEU A 23 11.84 -0.53 -11.23
C LEU A 23 12.42 0.83 -11.65
N GLY A 24 13.62 0.87 -12.25
CA GLY A 24 14.25 2.11 -12.71
C GLY A 24 14.64 3.04 -11.56
N ILE A 25 15.00 2.47 -10.40
CA ILE A 25 15.40 3.25 -9.23
C ILE A 25 16.64 4.08 -9.59
N PRO A 26 16.59 5.43 -9.45
CA PRO A 26 17.71 6.27 -9.84
C PRO A 26 18.94 6.00 -8.96
N SER A 27 20.14 6.21 -9.50
CA SER A 27 21.40 6.05 -8.76
C SER A 27 21.52 7.00 -7.56
N SER A 28 20.80 8.13 -7.58
CA SER A 28 20.65 9.04 -6.44
C SER A 28 19.86 8.45 -5.27
N GLY A 29 19.24 7.28 -5.46
CA GLY A 29 18.38 6.62 -4.50
C GLY A 29 16.97 7.23 -4.40
N LEU A 30 16.15 6.61 -3.54
CA LEU A 30 14.74 6.96 -3.38
C LEU A 30 14.41 7.79 -2.13
N ARG A 31 15.40 8.20 -1.32
CA ARG A 31 15.12 8.81 -0.01
C ARG A 31 14.23 10.05 -0.14
N VAL A 32 14.63 11.00 -0.99
CA VAL A 32 13.87 12.24 -1.22
C VAL A 32 12.46 11.97 -1.78
N PRO A 33 12.28 11.23 -2.90
CA PRO A 33 10.94 10.98 -3.44
C PRO A 33 10.06 10.18 -2.47
N LEU A 34 10.63 9.24 -1.70
CA LEU A 34 9.88 8.53 -0.67
C LEU A 34 9.41 9.45 0.45
N THR A 35 10.23 10.38 0.90
CA THR A 35 9.84 11.36 1.92
C THR A 35 8.68 12.24 1.43
N LEU A 36 8.71 12.66 0.16
CA LEU A 36 7.64 13.46 -0.45
C LEU A 36 6.34 12.66 -0.65
N ALA A 37 6.44 11.37 -0.97
CA ALA A 37 5.27 10.50 -1.18
C ALA A 37 4.67 9.93 0.12
N THR A 38 5.44 9.97 1.21
CA THR A 38 5.09 9.38 2.52
C THR A 38 5.35 10.37 3.65
N THR A 39 6.25 10.06 4.60
CA THR A 39 6.74 10.96 5.64
C THR A 39 8.21 10.64 5.97
N PRO A 40 8.99 11.60 6.51
CA PRO A 40 10.36 11.32 6.96
C PRO A 40 10.43 10.15 7.96
N ALA A 41 9.50 10.11 8.92
CA ALA A 41 9.46 9.08 9.95
C ALA A 41 9.30 7.66 9.37
N LEU A 42 8.46 7.48 8.34
CA LEU A 42 8.30 6.18 7.68
C LEU A 42 9.54 5.77 6.91
N VAL A 43 10.19 6.72 6.24
CA VAL A 43 11.43 6.50 5.48
C VAL A 43 12.59 6.13 6.41
N ASP A 44 12.73 6.84 7.53
CA ASP A 44 13.79 6.57 8.52
C ASP A 44 13.55 5.22 9.23
N ALA A 45 12.29 4.82 9.42
CA ALA A 45 11.93 3.47 9.89
C ALA A 45 12.16 2.36 8.84
N GLY A 46 12.53 2.70 7.60
CA GLY A 46 12.82 1.73 6.54
C GLY A 46 11.58 1.06 5.94
N ILE A 47 10.37 1.49 6.28
CA ILE A 47 9.11 0.83 5.88
C ILE A 47 8.93 0.79 4.36
N PRO A 48 8.98 1.90 3.61
CA PRO A 48 8.82 1.85 2.17
C PRO A 48 9.94 1.05 1.48
N GLN A 49 11.18 1.13 1.99
CA GLN A 49 12.32 0.38 1.45
C GLN A 49 12.11 -1.13 1.62
N MET A 50 11.65 -1.58 2.79
CA MET A 50 11.31 -2.98 3.03
C MET A 50 10.17 -3.45 2.12
N ALA A 51 9.16 -2.61 1.88
CA ALA A 51 8.05 -2.93 0.98
C ALA A 51 8.52 -3.04 -0.49
N ILE A 52 9.37 -2.12 -0.96
CA ILE A 52 9.95 -2.16 -2.31
C ILE A 52 10.72 -3.47 -2.54
N LYS A 53 11.53 -3.90 -1.57
CA LYS A 53 12.29 -5.17 -1.66
C LYS A 53 11.40 -6.41 -1.80
N LEU A 54 10.15 -6.34 -1.39
CA LEU A 54 9.20 -7.45 -1.46
C LEU A 54 8.42 -7.49 -2.79
N LEU A 55 8.47 -6.42 -3.60
CA LEU A 55 7.75 -6.32 -4.88
C LEU A 55 8.03 -7.43 -5.89
N PRO A 56 9.25 -8.03 -5.95
CA PRO A 56 9.50 -9.17 -6.82
C PRO A 56 8.65 -10.41 -6.48
N PHE A 57 8.16 -10.52 -5.25
CA PHE A 57 7.31 -11.64 -4.81
C PHE A 57 5.83 -11.26 -4.74
N VAL A 58 5.53 -10.02 -4.35
CA VAL A 58 4.16 -9.51 -4.19
C VAL A 58 4.04 -8.18 -4.93
N PRO A 59 3.42 -8.12 -6.13
CA PRO A 59 3.41 -6.94 -6.99
C PRO A 59 2.79 -5.69 -6.36
N THR A 60 1.86 -5.88 -5.43
CA THR A 60 1.12 -4.80 -4.76
C THR A 60 1.06 -5.09 -3.27
N LEU A 61 1.57 -4.17 -2.46
CA LEU A 61 1.59 -4.24 -1.01
C LEU A 61 0.79 -3.08 -0.42
N LEU A 62 -0.12 -3.41 0.47
CA LEU A 62 -0.82 -2.47 1.34
C LEU A 62 -0.31 -2.69 2.76
N VAL A 63 0.48 -1.74 3.26
CA VAL A 63 1.07 -1.80 4.60
C VAL A 63 0.24 -0.94 5.53
N LYS A 64 -0.44 -1.56 6.51
CA LYS A 64 -1.16 -0.82 7.55
C LYS A 64 -0.14 -0.18 8.51
N LEU A 65 -0.35 1.10 8.81
CA LEU A 65 0.54 1.92 9.65
C LEU A 65 -0.18 2.50 10.89
N GLY A 66 -1.24 1.82 11.34
CA GLY A 66 -2.05 2.29 12.47
C GLY A 66 -2.69 3.64 12.15
N SER A 67 -2.51 4.62 13.03
CA SER A 67 -3.03 5.99 12.86
C SER A 67 -2.40 6.75 11.68
N ALA A 68 -1.24 6.31 11.17
CA ALA A 68 -0.64 6.91 9.98
C ALA A 68 -1.32 6.46 8.67
N GLY A 69 -2.30 5.54 8.75
CA GLY A 69 -3.10 5.09 7.61
C GLY A 69 -2.50 3.87 6.91
N VAL A 70 -2.49 3.88 5.58
CA VAL A 70 -2.08 2.75 4.74
C VAL A 70 -1.09 3.19 3.67
N LEU A 71 0.07 2.56 3.63
CA LEU A 71 1.05 2.76 2.56
C LEU A 71 0.81 1.73 1.44
N VAL A 72 0.52 2.22 0.24
CA VAL A 72 0.49 1.42 -0.98
C VAL A 72 1.85 1.50 -1.64
N VAL A 73 2.45 0.34 -1.93
CA VAL A 73 3.67 0.19 -2.72
C VAL A 73 3.41 -0.86 -3.78
N ARG A 74 3.61 -0.54 -5.06
CA ARG A 74 3.39 -1.53 -6.12
C ARG A 74 4.20 -1.30 -7.38
N ARG A 75 4.33 -2.37 -8.16
CA ARG A 75 4.84 -2.35 -9.53
C ARG A 75 3.74 -1.87 -10.47
N LEU A 76 4.10 -0.98 -11.39
CA LEU A 76 3.23 -0.57 -12.49
C LEU A 76 3.57 -1.38 -13.73
N ALA A 77 2.55 -1.89 -14.40
CA ALA A 77 2.67 -2.44 -15.74
C ALA A 77 2.76 -1.31 -16.78
N PRO A 78 3.24 -1.57 -18.02
CA PRO A 78 3.38 -0.54 -19.05
C PRO A 78 2.08 0.21 -19.40
N ASP A 79 0.93 -0.44 -19.26
CA ASP A 79 -0.40 0.11 -19.54
C ASP A 79 -1.10 0.68 -18.30
N ALA A 80 -0.41 0.75 -17.17
CA ALA A 80 -1.00 1.22 -15.92
C ALA A 80 -1.41 2.71 -16.04
N PRO A 81 -2.67 3.07 -15.76
CA PRO A 81 -3.20 4.42 -15.97
C PRO A 81 -2.46 5.49 -15.16
N GLU A 82 -1.87 5.11 -14.03
CA GLU A 82 -1.10 6.00 -13.14
C GLU A 82 0.19 6.50 -13.80
N LEU A 83 0.69 5.79 -14.81
CA LEU A 83 1.80 6.27 -15.63
C LEU A 83 1.41 7.46 -16.50
N HIS A 84 0.12 7.69 -16.75
CA HIS A 84 -0.35 8.75 -17.66
C HIS A 84 -1.19 9.82 -16.95
N ALA A 85 -1.79 9.49 -15.80
CA ALA A 85 -2.62 10.41 -15.04
C ALA A 85 -1.78 11.49 -14.32
N ASP A 86 -2.12 12.77 -14.57
CA ASP A 86 -1.45 13.92 -13.97
C ASP A 86 -1.52 13.89 -12.43
N ALA A 87 -2.69 13.56 -11.89
CA ALA A 87 -2.96 13.46 -10.46
C ALA A 87 -2.09 12.42 -9.74
N GLU A 88 -1.64 11.38 -10.46
CA GLU A 88 -0.85 10.28 -9.92
C GLU A 88 0.66 10.52 -10.05
N ARG A 89 1.09 11.54 -10.81
CA ARG A 89 2.50 11.75 -11.14
C ARG A 89 3.40 11.84 -9.91
N ARG A 90 2.93 12.45 -8.83
CA ARG A 90 3.69 12.60 -7.57
C ARG A 90 3.89 11.27 -6.81
N HIS A 91 3.13 10.25 -7.17
CA HIS A 91 3.16 8.92 -6.56
C HIS A 91 3.93 7.89 -7.39
N VAL A 92 4.22 8.20 -8.66
CA VAL A 92 5.10 7.42 -9.51
C VAL A 92 6.55 7.86 -9.28
N LEU A 93 7.31 7.10 -8.50
CA LEU A 93 8.64 7.51 -8.03
C LEU A 93 9.76 7.20 -9.02
N SER A 94 9.55 6.22 -9.88
CA SER A 94 10.48 5.87 -10.95
C SER A 94 9.74 5.17 -12.09
N ARG A 95 10.35 5.22 -13.27
CA ARG A 95 9.88 4.56 -14.48
C ARG A 95 11.01 3.72 -15.06
N ASN A 96 10.66 2.60 -15.67
CA ASN A 96 11.65 1.82 -16.38
C ASN A 96 12.16 2.62 -17.58
N ALA A 97 13.46 2.87 -17.63
CA ALA A 97 14.10 3.60 -18.72
C ALA A 97 14.86 2.66 -19.67
N ASN A 98 14.87 1.35 -19.40
CA ASN A 98 15.78 0.41 -20.05
C ASN A 98 15.37 0.04 -21.49
N GLY A 99 14.20 0.50 -21.99
CA GLY A 99 13.80 0.38 -23.40
C GLY A 99 13.62 -1.06 -23.91
N ASP A 100 13.87 -2.05 -23.05
CA ASP A 100 13.68 -3.46 -23.23
C ASP A 100 12.21 -3.78 -22.90
N GLY A 101 11.36 -3.68 -23.93
CA GLY A 101 9.91 -3.98 -23.88
C GLY A 101 9.54 -5.40 -23.44
N GLY A 102 10.46 -6.18 -22.86
CA GLY A 102 10.24 -7.46 -22.20
C GLY A 102 10.06 -7.38 -20.68
N ALA A 103 10.27 -6.22 -20.04
CA ALA A 103 10.02 -6.06 -18.61
C ALA A 103 8.51 -5.90 -18.33
N LEU A 104 7.91 -6.81 -17.54
CA LEU A 104 6.54 -6.71 -17.03
C LEU A 104 6.36 -5.57 -16.00
N VAL A 105 7.31 -4.63 -15.92
CA VAL A 105 7.43 -3.58 -14.91
C VAL A 105 7.92 -2.32 -15.61
N ASP A 106 7.12 -1.26 -15.51
CA ASP A 106 7.38 0.03 -16.16
C ASP A 106 7.41 1.20 -15.17
N GLY A 107 7.15 0.93 -13.89
CA GLY A 107 7.37 1.92 -12.83
C GLY A 107 7.14 1.44 -11.41
N LEU A 108 7.52 2.31 -10.48
CA LEU A 108 7.32 2.15 -9.05
C LEU A 108 6.29 3.18 -8.56
N TYR A 109 5.21 2.67 -7.99
CA TYR A 109 4.18 3.50 -7.37
C TYR A 109 4.23 3.42 -5.85
N VAL A 110 4.23 4.58 -5.19
CA VAL A 110 4.20 4.72 -3.74
C VAL A 110 3.22 5.83 -3.34
N ARG A 111 2.23 5.49 -2.53
CA ARG A 111 1.24 6.45 -2.01
C ARG A 111 0.85 6.13 -0.58
N LEU A 112 0.93 7.14 0.28
CA LEU A 112 0.38 7.08 1.63
C LEU A 112 -1.07 7.56 1.61
N PHE A 113 -2.00 6.68 1.98
CA PHE A 113 -3.39 7.02 2.26
C PHE A 113 -3.52 7.28 3.75
N ALA A 114 -3.63 8.55 4.13
CA ALA A 114 -3.86 8.93 5.51
C ALA A 114 -5.25 8.43 5.99
N THR A 115 -5.39 8.23 7.30
CA THR A 115 -6.72 8.05 7.89
C THR A 115 -7.49 9.36 7.83
N GLU A 116 -8.79 9.31 7.58
CA GLU A 116 -9.67 10.49 7.60
C GLU A 116 -9.69 11.14 8.98
N ARG A 117 -9.60 10.32 10.03
CA ARG A 117 -9.58 10.75 11.42
C ARG A 117 -8.73 9.80 12.27
N VAL A 118 -7.85 10.38 13.09
CA VAL A 118 -7.17 9.64 14.15
C VAL A 118 -8.06 9.68 15.38
N LEU A 119 -8.47 8.51 15.89
CA LEU A 119 -9.28 8.39 17.10
C LEU A 119 -8.44 8.72 18.33
N GLY A 120 -9.02 9.46 19.29
CA GLY A 120 -8.44 9.65 20.61
C GLY A 120 -8.44 8.36 21.43
N GLY A 121 -7.59 8.29 22.46
CA GLY A 121 -7.45 7.09 23.30
C GLY A 121 -8.77 6.62 23.92
N GLU A 122 -9.59 7.57 24.40
CA GLU A 122 -10.92 7.30 24.97
C GLU A 122 -11.95 6.79 23.94
N GLU A 123 -11.73 7.05 22.65
CA GLU A 123 -12.60 6.55 21.57
C GLU A 123 -12.21 5.11 21.15
N VAL A 124 -10.98 4.68 21.44
CA VAL A 124 -10.51 3.34 21.08
C VAL A 124 -10.90 2.37 22.19
N VAL A 125 -11.90 1.56 21.89
CA VAL A 125 -12.41 0.52 22.79
C VAL A 125 -11.59 -0.77 22.65
N SER A 126 -11.24 -1.17 21.43
CA SER A 126 -10.50 -2.41 21.17
C SER A 126 -9.68 -2.31 19.88
N VAL A 127 -8.51 -2.96 19.86
CA VAL A 127 -7.68 -3.11 18.65
C VAL A 127 -7.74 -4.52 18.06
N ASN A 128 -8.58 -5.39 18.62
CA ASN A 128 -8.78 -6.74 18.09
C ASN A 128 -9.58 -6.69 16.79
N GLY A 129 -9.18 -7.51 15.81
CA GLY A 129 -9.91 -7.66 14.54
C GLY A 129 -9.86 -6.45 13.59
N ILE A 130 -9.10 -5.40 13.91
CA ILE A 130 -8.93 -4.23 13.01
C ILE A 130 -8.21 -4.62 11.71
N GLY A 131 -7.32 -5.62 11.77
CA GLY A 131 -6.71 -6.21 10.58
C GLY A 131 -7.75 -6.86 9.68
N ASP A 132 -8.58 -7.72 10.27
CA ASP A 132 -9.58 -8.52 9.56
C ASP A 132 -10.71 -7.65 9.01
N THR A 133 -11.17 -6.64 9.77
CA THR A 133 -12.15 -5.65 9.31
C THR A 133 -11.63 -4.90 8.09
N PHE A 134 -10.40 -4.38 8.16
CA PHE A 134 -9.79 -3.67 7.05
C PHE A 134 -9.68 -4.58 5.81
N ALA A 135 -9.11 -5.78 5.97
CA ALA A 135 -8.91 -6.71 4.88
C ALA A 135 -10.24 -7.17 4.25
N GLY A 136 -11.24 -7.46 5.08
CA GLY A 136 -12.57 -7.90 4.63
C GLY A 136 -13.29 -6.82 3.82
N VAL A 137 -13.30 -5.58 4.29
CA VAL A 137 -13.96 -4.47 3.58
C VAL A 137 -13.18 -4.07 2.32
N LEU A 138 -11.85 -4.07 2.37
CA LEU A 138 -11.01 -3.86 1.20
C LEU A 138 -11.32 -4.90 0.11
N ALA A 139 -11.34 -6.18 0.47
CA ALA A 139 -11.63 -7.26 -0.47
C ALA A 139 -13.04 -7.12 -1.05
N ALA A 140 -14.04 -6.81 -0.22
CA ALA A 140 -15.42 -6.59 -0.67
C ALA A 140 -15.51 -5.43 -1.67
N GLY A 141 -14.84 -4.30 -1.40
CA GLY A 141 -14.78 -3.15 -2.30
C GLY A 141 -14.14 -3.48 -3.65
N LEU A 142 -12.99 -4.15 -3.63
CA LEU A 142 -12.28 -4.54 -4.85
C LEU A 142 -13.10 -5.53 -5.69
N VAL A 143 -13.75 -6.53 -5.07
CA VAL A 143 -14.63 -7.49 -5.77
C VAL A 143 -15.84 -6.80 -6.38
N ALA A 144 -16.36 -5.75 -5.74
CA ALA A 144 -17.45 -4.93 -6.28
C ALA A 144 -17.00 -3.95 -7.38
N GLY A 145 -15.72 -3.95 -7.77
CA GLY A 145 -15.20 -3.14 -8.86
C GLY A 145 -14.76 -1.73 -8.44
N ARG A 146 -14.66 -1.44 -7.15
CA ARG A 146 -14.16 -0.15 -6.68
C ARG A 146 -12.67 0.01 -6.99
N GLY A 147 -12.29 1.26 -7.27
CA GLY A 147 -10.88 1.63 -7.35
C GLY A 147 -10.16 1.37 -6.03
N LEU A 148 -8.84 1.11 -6.10
CA LEU A 148 -8.02 0.80 -4.93
C LEU A 148 -8.10 1.90 -3.87
N GLU A 149 -8.05 3.16 -4.27
CA GLU A 149 -8.14 4.32 -3.38
C GLU A 149 -9.47 4.31 -2.60
N ASP A 150 -10.59 4.18 -3.29
CA ASP A 150 -11.92 4.16 -2.67
C ASP A 150 -12.10 2.95 -1.74
N ALA A 151 -11.58 1.79 -2.15
CA ALA A 151 -11.61 0.58 -1.34
C ALA A 151 -10.76 0.73 -0.07
N VAL A 152 -9.58 1.36 -0.16
CA VAL A 152 -8.73 1.66 1.00
C VAL A 152 -9.42 2.66 1.93
N ALA A 153 -10.02 3.73 1.40
CA ALA A 153 -10.75 4.72 2.19
C ALA A 153 -11.92 4.06 2.95
N LEU A 154 -12.72 3.24 2.26
CA LEU A 154 -13.82 2.51 2.87
C LEU A 154 -13.35 1.53 3.96
N ALA A 155 -12.26 0.80 3.70
CA ALA A 155 -11.68 -0.13 4.65
C ALA A 155 -11.11 0.58 5.90
N GLN A 156 -10.49 1.75 5.75
CA GLN A 156 -10.06 2.57 6.88
C GLN A 156 -11.24 3.03 7.74
N ARG A 157 -12.34 3.48 7.11
CA ARG A 157 -13.55 3.86 7.82
C ARG A 157 -14.15 2.69 8.60
N ALA A 158 -14.25 1.50 7.98
CA ALA A 158 -14.73 0.30 8.64
C ALA A 158 -13.85 -0.11 9.83
N ALA A 159 -12.53 -0.05 9.67
CA ALA A 159 -11.58 -0.27 10.75
C ALA A 159 -11.78 0.73 11.90
N GLY A 160 -12.06 2.00 11.60
CA GLY A 160 -12.44 3.02 12.58
C GLY A 160 -13.74 2.71 13.34
N LEU A 161 -14.74 2.09 12.71
CA LEU A 161 -15.95 1.62 13.40
C LEU A 161 -15.63 0.48 14.36
N SER A 162 -14.75 -0.44 13.96
CA SER A 162 -14.36 -1.58 14.81
C SER A 162 -13.44 -1.18 15.96
N LEU A 163 -12.61 -0.14 15.79
CA LEU A 163 -11.81 0.43 16.88
C LEU A 163 -12.68 0.93 18.05
N LYS A 164 -13.90 1.39 17.76
CA LYS A 164 -14.87 1.91 18.75
C LYS A 164 -15.78 0.81 19.32
N SER A 165 -15.56 -0.46 18.98
CA SER A 165 -16.39 -1.57 19.43
C SER A 165 -15.61 -2.52 20.34
N VAL A 166 -16.35 -3.23 21.20
CA VAL A 166 -15.81 -4.39 21.95
C VAL A 166 -15.67 -5.63 21.07
N GLU A 167 -16.43 -5.69 19.97
CA GLU A 167 -16.42 -6.79 19.02
C GLU A 167 -15.18 -6.70 18.11
N ALA A 168 -14.66 -7.85 17.67
CA ALA A 168 -13.54 -7.89 16.72
C ALA A 168 -13.89 -7.24 15.36
N VAL A 169 -15.15 -7.32 14.96
CA VAL A 169 -15.72 -6.63 13.80
C VAL A 169 -17.01 -5.97 14.26
N SER A 170 -17.08 -4.65 14.20
CA SER A 170 -18.28 -3.92 14.62
C SER A 170 -19.48 -4.24 13.73
N SER A 171 -20.64 -4.50 14.34
CA SER A 171 -21.92 -4.60 13.61
C SER A 171 -22.25 -3.37 12.75
N GLU A 172 -21.74 -2.18 13.10
CA GLU A 172 -21.92 -0.94 12.31
C GLU A 172 -21.25 -1.01 10.93
N VAL A 173 -20.27 -1.91 10.72
CA VAL A 173 -19.65 -2.14 9.41
C VAL A 173 -20.70 -2.56 8.38
N GLY A 174 -21.77 -3.25 8.80
CA GLY A 174 -22.90 -3.61 7.92
C GLY A 174 -23.59 -2.40 7.28
N GLY A 175 -23.58 -1.24 7.97
CA GLY A 175 -24.11 0.02 7.44
C GLY A 175 -23.34 0.57 6.24
N LEU A 176 -22.11 0.08 6.00
CA LEU A 176 -21.29 0.49 4.86
C LEU A 176 -21.60 -0.31 3.58
N ARG A 177 -22.48 -1.31 3.62
CA ARG A 177 -22.76 -2.19 2.46
C ARG A 177 -23.18 -1.42 1.20
N GLY A 178 -23.99 -0.35 1.35
CA GLY A 178 -24.39 0.50 0.21
C GLY A 178 -23.21 1.25 -0.43
N LEU A 179 -22.14 1.50 0.34
CA LEU A 179 -20.90 2.10 -0.12
C LEU A 179 -19.90 1.08 -0.67
N VAL A 180 -20.23 -0.21 -0.71
CA VAL A 180 -19.39 -1.21 -1.38
C VAL A 180 -19.78 -1.34 -2.86
N GLN A 181 -21.07 -1.17 -3.17
CA GLN A 181 -21.66 -1.46 -4.49
C GLN A 181 -21.75 -0.27 -5.45
N GLY A 182 -21.62 0.95 -4.94
CA GLY A 182 -21.55 2.17 -5.78
C GLY A 182 -20.17 2.37 -6.37
#